data_AF-A0A383CTR3-F1
#
_entry.id   AF-A0A383CTR3-F1
#
_cell.length_a   1.000
_cell.length_b   1.000
_cell.length_c   1.000
_cell.angle_alpha   90.00
_cell.angle_beta   90.00
_cell.angle_gamma   90.00
#
_symmetry.space_group_name_H-M   'P 1'
#
loop_
_entity.id
_entity.type
_entity.pdbx_description
1 polymer ?
#
loop_
_entity_poly.entity_id
_entity_poly.type
_entity_poly.pdbx_seq_one_letter_code
_entity_poly.pdbx_strand_id
1 'polypeptide(L)'
;VRKLSLSTVTAFLGLVGFTVAADLVVELPAKHFALIESYCLDCHDGETQKGKVNLEALPFKVNTLEQAELWQKVLNAMNAGEMPPENKRQPKNEEKADFLDDLAQTMVLARKKLSDSGGKITMRRLNRREYRNTIESLTGVSLNVESLPSDGGTGTFDTVGASQFISSDQFEQYLKLGRTAIDEAFVRHSTLEKPTKVFRMEPEESVNPKNLEIIK
;
A
#
# COMPACT_ATOMS: atom_id res chain seq x y z
N VAL A 1 74.53 -4.38 14.13
CA VAL A 1 73.52 -3.30 13.90
C VAL A 1 73.15 -3.40 12.42
N ARG A 2 71.99 -3.85 11.93
CA ARG A 2 70.57 -3.71 12.29
C ARG A 2 69.80 -4.94 11.78
N LYS A 3 68.76 -5.35 12.50
CA LYS A 3 67.88 -6.50 12.22
C LYS A 3 66.93 -6.19 11.04
N LEU A 4 66.71 -7.13 10.12
CA LEU A 4 65.55 -7.12 9.21
C LEU A 4 64.35 -7.76 9.95
N SER A 5 63.25 -7.03 10.03
CA SER A 5 61.97 -7.49 10.58
C SER A 5 61.09 -8.00 9.44
N LEU A 6 60.66 -9.26 9.53
CA LEU A 6 59.73 -9.88 8.61
C LEU A 6 58.30 -9.67 9.15
N SER A 7 57.53 -8.78 8.52
CA SER A 7 56.11 -8.59 8.88
C SER A 7 55.23 -9.53 8.05
N THR A 8 54.65 -10.52 8.73
CA THR A 8 53.61 -11.40 8.20
C THR A 8 52.29 -10.64 8.09
N VAL A 9 51.79 -10.47 6.87
CA VAL A 9 50.44 -9.96 6.60
C VAL A 9 49.48 -11.14 6.57
N THR A 10 48.76 -11.38 7.66
CA THR A 10 47.64 -12.33 7.71
C THR A 10 46.42 -11.71 7.06
N ALA A 11 46.03 -12.23 5.88
CA ALA A 11 44.79 -11.88 5.21
C ALA A 11 43.59 -12.52 5.95
N PHE A 12 42.78 -11.69 6.60
CA PHE A 12 41.49 -12.09 7.15
C PHE A 12 40.47 -12.16 6.00
N LEU A 13 40.20 -13.38 5.52
CA LEU A 13 39.13 -13.64 4.56
C LEU A 13 37.80 -13.62 5.32
N GLY A 14 37.11 -12.49 5.29
CA GLY A 14 35.79 -12.33 5.90
C GLY A 14 34.75 -13.18 5.18
N LEU A 15 34.17 -14.14 5.89
CA LEU A 15 33.04 -14.95 5.42
C LEU A 15 31.80 -14.05 5.37
N VAL A 16 31.42 -13.59 4.18
CA VAL A 16 30.14 -12.90 3.97
C VAL A 16 29.06 -13.98 3.94
N GLY A 17 28.35 -14.15 5.06
CA GLY A 17 27.18 -15.01 5.13
C GLY A 17 26.05 -14.43 4.27
N PHE A 18 25.75 -15.07 3.14
CA PHE A 18 24.53 -14.82 2.41
C PHE A 18 23.34 -15.31 3.24
N THR A 19 22.61 -14.39 3.86
CA THR A 19 21.30 -14.69 4.44
C THR A 19 20.32 -14.91 3.29
N VAL A 20 20.04 -16.17 2.96
CA VAL A 20 18.91 -16.54 2.11
C VAL A 20 17.64 -16.12 2.86
N ALA A 21 16.88 -15.20 2.27
CA ALA A 21 15.55 -14.87 2.78
C ALA A 21 14.71 -16.16 2.77
N ALA A 22 14.31 -16.65 3.94
CA ALA A 22 13.48 -17.83 4.05
C ALA A 22 12.16 -17.59 3.29
N ASP A 23 11.85 -18.48 2.36
CA ASP A 23 10.60 -18.46 1.63
C ASP A 23 9.44 -18.62 2.63
N LEU A 24 8.48 -17.69 2.61
CA LEU A 24 7.28 -17.80 3.43
C LEU A 24 6.48 -19.03 2.94
N VAL A 25 6.50 -20.10 3.72
CA VAL A 25 5.63 -21.26 3.50
C VAL A 25 4.26 -20.93 4.05
N VAL A 26 3.25 -21.00 3.19
CA VAL A 26 1.85 -20.77 3.53
C VAL A 26 1.15 -22.11 3.43
N GLU A 27 0.84 -22.71 4.57
CA GLU A 27 0.30 -24.05 4.63
C GLU A 27 -0.61 -24.18 5.85
N LEU A 28 -1.80 -24.73 5.62
CA LEU A 28 -2.71 -25.09 6.70
C LEU A 28 -2.13 -26.30 7.47
N PRO A 29 -2.14 -26.31 8.81
CA PRO A 29 -1.62 -27.44 9.58
C PRO A 29 -2.30 -28.78 9.23
N ALA A 30 -1.50 -29.81 9.00
CA ALA A 30 -1.99 -31.14 8.61
C ALA A 30 -2.94 -31.79 9.64
N LYS A 31 -2.93 -31.34 10.91
CA LYS A 31 -3.87 -31.77 11.95
C LYS A 31 -5.35 -31.60 11.54
N HIS A 32 -5.63 -30.67 10.63
CA HIS A 32 -6.99 -30.36 10.17
C HIS A 32 -7.50 -31.29 9.07
N PHE A 33 -6.67 -32.19 8.53
CA PHE A 33 -7.10 -33.15 7.50
C PHE A 33 -8.30 -33.98 7.95
N ALA A 34 -8.25 -34.48 9.19
CA ALA A 34 -9.32 -35.29 9.75
C ALA A 34 -10.66 -34.54 9.84
N LEU A 35 -10.65 -33.23 10.11
CA LEU A 35 -11.85 -32.38 10.12
C LEU A 35 -12.43 -32.24 8.70
N ILE A 36 -11.58 -31.98 7.71
CA ILE A 36 -12.06 -31.82 6.32
C ILE A 36 -12.65 -33.11 5.79
N GLU A 37 -11.96 -34.23 6.01
CA GLU A 37 -12.46 -35.56 5.66
C GLU A 37 -13.80 -35.86 6.34
N SER A 38 -13.90 -35.53 7.63
CA SER A 38 -15.05 -35.80 8.50
C SER A 38 -16.32 -35.00 8.23
N TYR A 39 -16.18 -33.79 7.70
CA TYR A 39 -17.26 -32.80 7.69
C TYR A 39 -17.47 -32.11 6.34
N CYS A 40 -16.51 -32.23 5.41
CA CYS A 40 -16.54 -31.51 4.13
C CYS A 40 -16.62 -32.45 2.93
N LEU A 41 -15.84 -33.54 2.92
CA LEU A 41 -15.67 -34.37 1.72
C LEU A 41 -16.93 -35.17 1.32
N ASP A 42 -17.87 -35.42 2.25
CA ASP A 42 -19.18 -36.01 1.94
C ASP A 42 -20.00 -35.24 0.87
N CYS A 43 -19.69 -33.97 0.64
CA CYS A 43 -20.41 -33.11 -0.31
C CYS A 43 -19.48 -32.35 -1.28
N HIS A 44 -18.23 -32.12 -0.89
CA HIS A 44 -17.26 -31.31 -1.63
C HIS A 44 -16.03 -32.12 -2.08
N ASP A 45 -16.21 -33.40 -2.36
CA ASP A 45 -15.21 -34.28 -3.00
C ASP A 45 -15.15 -34.06 -4.52
N GLY A 46 -14.29 -34.83 -5.21
CA GLY A 46 -14.16 -34.81 -6.65
C GLY A 46 -15.36 -35.33 -7.44
N GLU A 47 -16.23 -36.14 -6.83
CA GLU A 47 -17.39 -36.73 -7.50
C GLU A 47 -18.67 -35.89 -7.34
N THR A 48 -18.99 -35.49 -6.11
CA THR A 48 -20.22 -34.77 -5.75
C THR A 48 -20.13 -33.28 -6.08
N GLN A 49 -18.98 -32.65 -5.78
CA GLN A 49 -18.67 -31.25 -6.05
C GLN A 49 -19.83 -30.27 -5.78
N LYS A 50 -20.53 -30.40 -4.65
CA LYS A 50 -21.70 -29.57 -4.36
C LYS A 50 -21.32 -28.08 -4.38
N GLY A 51 -22.12 -27.28 -5.07
CA GLY A 51 -21.80 -25.85 -5.27
C GLY A 51 -20.60 -25.59 -6.20
N LYS A 52 -20.17 -26.58 -6.99
CA LYS A 52 -18.99 -26.53 -7.87
C LYS A 52 -17.69 -26.32 -7.09
N VAL A 53 -17.61 -26.89 -5.89
CA VAL A 53 -16.44 -26.83 -5.01
C VAL A 53 -15.91 -28.25 -4.79
N ASN A 54 -14.64 -28.46 -5.12
CA ASN A 54 -13.89 -29.67 -4.85
C ASN A 54 -12.75 -29.35 -3.88
N LEU A 55 -12.89 -29.79 -2.64
CA LEU A 55 -11.89 -29.63 -1.57
C LEU A 55 -10.88 -30.78 -1.53
N GLU A 56 -11.20 -31.93 -2.14
CA GLU A 56 -10.27 -33.06 -2.26
C GLU A 56 -9.06 -32.70 -3.14
N ALA A 57 -9.29 -31.93 -4.20
CA ALA A 57 -8.23 -31.42 -5.07
C ALA A 57 -7.54 -30.15 -4.55
N LEU A 58 -8.01 -29.57 -3.44
CA LEU A 58 -7.48 -28.32 -2.89
C LEU A 58 -6.29 -28.60 -1.94
N PRO A 59 -5.06 -28.23 -2.29
CA PRO A 59 -3.92 -28.46 -1.41
C PRO A 59 -3.97 -27.58 -0.16
N PHE A 60 -3.47 -28.12 0.94
CA PHE A 60 -3.28 -27.39 2.20
C PHE A 60 -2.19 -26.32 2.08
N LYS A 61 -1.21 -26.57 1.19
CA LYS A 61 -0.19 -25.58 0.84
C LYS A 61 -0.75 -24.60 -0.19
N VAL A 62 -0.82 -23.32 0.19
CA VAL A 62 -1.42 -22.25 -0.61
C VAL A 62 -0.32 -21.52 -1.37
N ASN A 63 -0.28 -21.72 -2.69
CA ASN A 63 0.73 -21.13 -3.57
C ASN A 63 0.15 -20.22 -4.66
N THR A 64 -1.15 -20.27 -4.90
CA THR A 64 -1.80 -19.45 -5.94
C THR A 64 -2.98 -18.65 -5.37
N LEU A 65 -3.37 -17.60 -6.08
CA LEU A 65 -4.51 -16.76 -5.70
C LEU A 65 -5.82 -17.57 -5.69
N GLU A 66 -6.01 -18.47 -6.65
CA GLU A 66 -7.21 -19.31 -6.76
C GLU A 66 -7.35 -20.25 -5.55
N GLN A 67 -6.23 -20.81 -5.07
CA GLN A 67 -6.22 -21.64 -3.86
C GLN A 67 -6.58 -20.81 -2.62
N ALA A 68 -6.00 -19.62 -2.49
CA ALA A 68 -6.29 -18.71 -1.38
C ALA A 68 -7.75 -18.25 -1.39
N GLU A 69 -8.30 -17.92 -2.55
CA GLU A 69 -9.71 -17.57 -2.71
C GLU A 69 -10.64 -18.70 -2.28
N LEU A 70 -10.33 -19.94 -2.66
CA LEU A 70 -11.16 -21.07 -2.29
C LEU A 70 -11.13 -21.33 -0.78
N TRP A 71 -9.95 -21.30 -0.15
CA TRP A 71 -9.81 -21.38 1.31
C TRP A 71 -10.50 -20.22 2.04
N GLN A 72 -10.44 -19.00 1.51
CA GLN A 72 -11.15 -17.86 2.07
C GLN A 72 -12.67 -18.04 2.01
N LYS A 73 -13.20 -18.67 0.95
CA LYS A 73 -14.63 -19.03 0.88
C LYS A 73 -15.01 -20.06 1.94
N VAL A 74 -14.17 -21.07 2.17
CA VAL A 74 -14.38 -22.06 3.26
C VAL A 74 -14.41 -21.37 4.62
N LEU A 75 -13.43 -20.49 4.89
CA LEU A 75 -13.36 -19.70 6.11
C LEU A 75 -14.65 -18.87 6.32
N ASN A 76 -15.12 -18.20 5.28
CA ASN A 76 -16.33 -17.37 5.33
C ASN A 76 -17.59 -18.20 5.59
N ALA A 77 -17.78 -19.30 4.85
CA ALA A 77 -18.95 -20.16 4.98
C ALA A 77 -19.06 -20.81 6.37
N MET A 78 -17.91 -21.24 6.93
CA MET A 78 -17.86 -21.80 8.28
C MET A 78 -18.11 -20.74 9.37
N ASN A 79 -17.56 -19.53 9.22
CA ASN A 79 -17.81 -18.42 10.14
C ASN A 79 -19.27 -17.96 10.11
N ALA A 80 -19.90 -17.96 8.93
CA ALA A 80 -21.32 -17.66 8.77
C ALA A 80 -22.24 -18.75 9.32
N GLY A 81 -21.72 -19.93 9.64
CA GLY A 81 -22.52 -21.08 10.07
C GLY A 81 -23.31 -21.74 8.94
N GLU A 82 -23.02 -21.40 7.68
CA GLU A 82 -23.66 -22.02 6.51
C GLU A 82 -23.15 -23.45 6.28
N MET A 83 -21.90 -23.71 6.68
CA MET A 83 -21.25 -25.01 6.54
C MET A 83 -20.70 -25.54 7.88
N PRO A 84 -20.88 -26.83 8.17
CA PRO A 84 -21.78 -27.77 7.48
C PRO A 84 -23.26 -27.37 7.65
N PRO A 85 -24.17 -27.77 6.73
CA PRO A 85 -25.61 -27.47 6.86
C PRO A 85 -26.21 -28.09 8.13
N GLU A 86 -27.29 -27.50 8.66
CA GLU A 86 -27.91 -27.92 9.94
C GLU A 86 -28.29 -29.42 9.99
N ASN A 87 -28.62 -30.02 8.85
CA ASN A 87 -28.97 -31.44 8.74
C ASN A 87 -27.77 -32.40 8.58
N LYS A 88 -26.55 -31.88 8.68
CA LYS A 88 -25.30 -32.65 8.60
C LYS A 88 -24.56 -32.63 9.93
N ARG A 89 -23.61 -33.55 10.07
CA ARG A 89 -22.77 -33.65 11.27
C ARG A 89 -22.02 -32.33 11.46
N GLN A 90 -22.11 -31.77 12.65
CA GLN A 90 -21.43 -30.52 13.01
C GLN A 90 -20.11 -30.82 13.74
N PRO A 91 -19.03 -30.07 13.48
CA PRO A 91 -17.81 -30.15 14.27
C PRO A 91 -18.06 -29.65 15.70
N LYS A 92 -17.24 -30.10 16.65
CA LYS A 92 -17.29 -29.55 18.01
C LYS A 92 -16.82 -28.10 18.00
N ASN A 93 -17.36 -27.26 18.89
CA ASN A 93 -17.02 -25.84 18.93
C ASN A 93 -15.51 -25.58 19.08
N GLU A 94 -14.82 -26.36 19.90
CA GLU A 94 -13.36 -26.23 20.10
C GLU A 94 -12.59 -26.59 18.83
N GLU A 95 -12.96 -27.69 18.17
CA GLU A 95 -12.34 -28.15 16.92
C GLU A 95 -12.58 -27.16 15.77
N LYS A 96 -13.81 -26.64 15.68
CA LYS A 96 -14.18 -25.60 14.72
C LYS A 96 -13.38 -24.32 14.95
N ALA A 97 -13.25 -23.88 16.20
CA ALA A 97 -12.50 -22.66 16.54
C ALA A 97 -11.00 -22.80 16.22
N ASP A 98 -10.39 -23.94 16.58
CA ASP A 98 -8.98 -24.24 16.28
C ASP A 98 -8.71 -24.25 14.77
N PHE A 99 -9.59 -24.85 13.98
CA PHE A 99 -9.50 -24.82 12.52
C PHE A 99 -9.64 -23.41 11.95
N LEU A 100 -10.63 -22.64 12.41
CA LEU A 100 -10.88 -21.29 11.90
C LEU A 100 -9.73 -20.33 12.21
N ASP A 101 -9.11 -20.45 13.39
CA ASP A 101 -7.96 -19.62 13.77
C ASP A 101 -6.75 -19.93 12.88
N ASP A 102 -6.38 -21.20 12.74
CA ASP A 102 -5.26 -21.61 11.88
C ASP A 102 -5.51 -21.25 10.41
N LEU A 103 -6.74 -21.42 9.92
CA LEU A 103 -7.12 -21.05 8.55
C LEU A 103 -7.03 -19.53 8.35
N ALA A 104 -7.50 -18.74 9.32
CA ALA A 104 -7.39 -17.29 9.28
C ALA A 104 -5.92 -16.83 9.25
N GLN A 105 -5.06 -17.38 10.10
CA GLN A 105 -3.62 -17.10 10.08
C GLN A 105 -3.00 -17.49 8.74
N THR A 106 -3.37 -18.66 8.19
CA THR A 106 -2.92 -19.11 6.88
C THR A 106 -3.33 -18.12 5.78
N MET A 107 -4.55 -17.57 5.82
CA MET A 107 -5.02 -16.57 4.84
C MET A 107 -4.29 -15.23 4.98
N VAL A 108 -3.92 -14.81 6.19
CA VAL A 108 -3.07 -13.62 6.41
C VAL A 108 -1.70 -13.82 5.77
N LEU A 109 -1.08 -14.99 5.97
CA LEU A 109 0.20 -15.34 5.35
C LEU A 109 0.08 -15.46 3.82
N ALA A 110 -1.00 -16.06 3.32
CA ALA A 110 -1.30 -16.16 1.88
C ALA A 110 -1.38 -14.78 1.24
N ARG A 111 -2.16 -13.86 1.84
CA ARG A 111 -2.29 -12.49 1.36
C ARG A 111 -0.94 -11.77 1.33
N LYS A 112 -0.11 -11.96 2.35
CA LYS A 112 1.23 -11.38 2.38
C LYS A 112 2.09 -11.93 1.25
N LYS A 113 2.11 -13.24 1.04
CA LYS A 113 2.94 -13.88 0.01
C LYS A 113 2.46 -13.57 -1.42
N LEU A 114 1.16 -13.59 -1.65
CA LEU A 114 0.52 -13.52 -2.97
C LEU A 114 0.12 -12.10 -3.38
N SER A 115 0.36 -11.10 -2.54
CA SER A 115 0.21 -9.69 -2.93
C SER A 115 1.09 -9.37 -4.13
N ASP A 116 0.65 -8.45 -4.99
CA ASP A 116 1.42 -7.95 -6.14
C ASP A 116 2.85 -7.51 -5.79
N SER A 117 3.08 -7.08 -4.55
CA SER A 117 4.40 -6.69 -4.05
C SER A 117 5.21 -7.83 -3.40
N GLY A 118 4.68 -9.05 -3.41
CA GLY A 118 5.22 -10.21 -2.67
C GLY A 118 5.29 -9.97 -1.16
N GLY A 119 4.43 -9.10 -0.63
CA GLY A 119 4.42 -8.71 0.79
C GLY A 119 5.54 -7.75 1.18
N LYS A 120 6.29 -7.22 0.21
CA LYS A 120 7.24 -6.11 0.44
C LYS A 120 6.49 -4.80 0.34
N ILE A 121 6.64 -3.93 1.35
CA ILE A 121 6.16 -2.56 1.27
C ILE A 121 7.12 -1.83 0.34
N THR A 122 6.66 -1.46 -0.86
CA THR A 122 7.44 -0.61 -1.77
C THR A 122 7.37 0.82 -1.26
N MET A 123 8.52 1.39 -0.92
CA MET A 123 8.61 2.82 -0.66
C MET A 123 8.29 3.55 -1.96
N ARG A 124 7.19 4.32 -1.96
CA ARG A 124 6.76 5.11 -3.11
C ARG A 124 6.96 6.60 -2.85
N ARG A 125 7.25 7.37 -3.89
CA ARG A 125 7.15 8.84 -3.85
C ARG A 125 5.68 9.27 -3.79
N LEU A 126 5.43 10.48 -3.33
CA LEU A 126 4.13 11.13 -3.53
C LEU A 126 3.93 11.39 -5.02
N ASN A 127 2.79 11.00 -5.57
CA ASN A 127 2.45 11.30 -6.96
C ASN A 127 2.28 12.82 -7.16
N ARG A 128 2.22 13.31 -8.40
CA ARG A 128 2.14 14.75 -8.69
C ARG A 128 0.96 15.41 -7.97
N ARG A 129 -0.22 14.79 -8.03
CA ARG A 129 -1.45 15.29 -7.37
C ARG A 129 -1.30 15.31 -5.85
N GLU A 130 -0.82 14.23 -5.27
CA GLU A 130 -0.58 14.08 -3.83
C GLU A 130 0.42 15.12 -3.33
N TYR A 131 1.53 15.32 -4.05
CA TYR A 131 2.53 16.30 -3.69
C TYR A 131 1.97 17.73 -3.72
N ARG A 132 1.26 18.10 -4.80
CA ARG A 132 0.60 19.41 -4.92
C ARG A 132 -0.34 19.67 -3.74
N ASN A 133 -1.24 18.73 -3.48
CA ASN A 133 -2.24 18.86 -2.42
C ASN A 133 -1.59 18.91 -1.02
N THR A 134 -0.52 18.15 -0.81
CA THR A 134 0.21 18.14 0.48
C THR A 134 0.89 19.49 0.72
N ILE A 135 1.60 20.03 -0.28
CA ILE A 135 2.25 21.34 -0.16
C ILE A 135 1.20 22.43 0.06
N GLU A 136 0.12 22.44 -0.73
CA GLU A 136 -0.96 23.42 -0.58
C GLU A 136 -1.63 23.34 0.79
N SER A 137 -1.86 22.12 1.32
CA SER A 137 -2.40 21.94 2.67
C SER A 137 -1.46 22.40 3.78
N LEU A 138 -0.14 22.28 3.59
CA LEU A 138 0.85 22.64 4.61
C LEU A 138 1.21 24.13 4.59
N THR A 139 1.25 24.74 3.40
CA THR A 139 1.78 26.10 3.22
C THR A 139 0.77 27.10 2.67
N GLY A 140 -0.39 26.63 2.18
CA GLY A 140 -1.37 27.46 1.46
C GLY A 140 -0.92 27.87 0.05
N VAL A 141 0.19 27.31 -0.46
CA VAL A 141 0.75 27.63 -1.78
C VAL A 141 0.43 26.51 -2.77
N SER A 142 -0.28 26.83 -3.85
CA SER A 142 -0.51 25.90 -4.95
C SER A 142 0.65 25.98 -5.95
N LEU A 143 1.37 24.86 -6.11
CA LEU A 143 2.52 24.75 -7.01
C LEU A 143 2.15 24.12 -8.36
N ASN A 144 2.86 24.51 -9.42
CA ASN A 144 2.87 23.74 -10.66
C ASN A 144 3.83 22.54 -10.52
N VAL A 145 3.28 21.33 -10.60
CA VAL A 145 4.02 20.06 -10.45
C VAL A 145 4.27 19.32 -11.77
N GLU A 146 4.02 19.95 -12.93
CA GLU A 146 4.24 19.31 -14.23
C GLU A 146 5.70 18.96 -14.50
N SER A 147 6.63 19.65 -13.82
CA SER A 147 8.06 19.34 -13.89
C SER A 147 8.45 18.04 -13.19
N LEU A 148 7.60 17.51 -12.31
CA LEU A 148 7.87 16.23 -11.65
C LEU A 148 7.72 15.06 -12.64
N PRO A 149 8.26 13.87 -12.38
CA PRO A 149 8.09 12.70 -13.23
C PRO A 149 6.62 12.31 -13.39
N SER A 150 6.27 11.68 -14.52
CA SER A 150 4.94 11.11 -14.71
C SER A 150 4.70 9.99 -13.69
N ASP A 151 3.47 9.93 -13.17
CA ASP A 151 3.03 8.90 -12.23
C ASP A 151 2.55 7.61 -12.91
N GLY A 152 2.57 7.62 -14.25
CA GLY A 152 2.15 6.49 -15.08
C GLY A 152 3.03 5.26 -14.92
N GLY A 153 2.40 4.09 -14.96
CA GLY A 153 3.05 2.79 -14.80
C GLY A 153 2.18 1.65 -15.35
N THR A 154 2.50 0.43 -14.96
CA THR A 154 1.70 -0.77 -15.30
C THR A 154 0.45 -0.81 -14.41
N GLY A 155 -0.60 -0.08 -14.80
CA GLY A 155 -1.87 -0.07 -14.08
C GLY A 155 -2.80 1.07 -14.50
N THR A 156 -4.05 1.01 -14.07
CA THR A 156 -5.08 2.03 -14.35
C THR A 156 -5.00 3.23 -13.39
N PHE A 157 -4.36 3.05 -12.23
CA PHE A 157 -4.28 4.06 -11.18
C PHE A 157 -2.90 4.69 -11.07
N ASP A 158 -2.86 5.97 -10.68
CA ASP A 158 -1.64 6.73 -10.44
C ASP A 158 -1.15 6.64 -9.00
N THR A 159 -1.55 5.59 -8.27
CA THR A 159 -1.14 5.27 -6.90
C THR A 159 -0.40 3.93 -6.81
N VAL A 160 -0.09 3.32 -7.95
CA VAL A 160 0.64 2.04 -8.03
C VAL A 160 2.09 2.24 -7.58
N GLY A 161 2.37 1.88 -6.31
CA GLY A 161 3.67 2.10 -5.68
C GLY A 161 4.84 1.43 -6.40
N ALA A 162 4.61 0.29 -7.08
CA ALA A 162 5.64 -0.41 -7.86
C ALA A 162 6.21 0.44 -9.02
N SER A 163 5.44 1.41 -9.53
CA SER A 163 5.87 2.31 -10.60
C SER A 163 6.34 3.68 -10.09
N GLN A 164 6.32 3.90 -8.78
CA GLN A 164 6.61 5.18 -8.12
C GLN A 164 7.94 5.15 -7.36
N PHE A 165 8.97 4.60 -7.99
CA PHE A 165 10.33 4.69 -7.47
C PHE A 165 10.82 6.15 -7.51
N ILE A 166 11.78 6.47 -6.65
CA ILE A 166 12.43 7.78 -6.59
C ILE A 166 13.90 7.64 -6.99
N SER A 167 14.34 8.38 -8.01
CA SER A 167 15.76 8.51 -8.35
C SER A 167 16.38 9.74 -7.68
N SER A 168 17.72 9.82 -7.65
CA SER A 168 18.42 10.98 -7.08
C SER A 168 18.01 12.29 -7.75
N ASP A 169 17.86 12.30 -9.08
CA ASP A 169 17.42 13.48 -9.83
C ASP A 169 16.00 13.90 -9.45
N GLN A 170 15.10 12.92 -9.33
CA GLN A 170 13.72 13.19 -8.93
C GLN A 170 13.67 13.78 -7.52
N PHE A 171 14.46 13.27 -6.58
CA PHE A 171 14.55 13.84 -5.25
C PHE A 171 14.93 15.33 -5.26
N GLU A 172 15.91 15.71 -6.08
CA GLU A 172 16.29 17.12 -6.27
C GLU A 172 15.17 17.97 -6.87
N GLN A 173 14.39 17.43 -7.82
CA GLN A 173 13.23 18.13 -8.38
C GLN A 173 12.15 18.41 -7.32
N TYR A 174 11.87 17.43 -6.46
CA TYR A 174 10.91 17.60 -5.35
C TYR A 174 11.41 18.65 -4.36
N LEU A 175 12.68 18.57 -3.95
CA LEU A 175 13.28 19.57 -3.05
C LEU A 175 13.27 20.97 -3.64
N LYS A 176 13.56 21.11 -4.94
CA LYS A 176 13.51 22.39 -5.64
C LYS A 176 12.11 23.01 -5.58
N LEU A 177 11.07 22.24 -5.89
CA LEU A 177 9.68 22.69 -5.78
C LEU A 177 9.29 23.02 -4.33
N GLY A 178 9.74 22.21 -3.37
CA GLY A 178 9.51 22.45 -1.95
C GLY A 178 10.09 23.78 -1.49
N ARG A 179 11.33 24.11 -1.90
CA ARG A 179 11.94 25.42 -1.61
C ARG A 179 11.14 26.56 -2.19
N THR A 180 10.70 26.45 -3.45
CA THR A 180 9.85 27.47 -4.08
C THR A 180 8.54 27.69 -3.33
N ALA A 181 7.89 26.62 -2.84
CA ALA A 181 6.68 26.78 -2.02
C ALA A 181 6.95 27.49 -0.69
N ILE A 182 8.05 27.17 -0.02
CA ILE A 182 8.41 27.80 1.25
C ILE A 182 8.75 29.28 1.06
N ASP A 183 9.51 29.62 0.02
CA ASP A 183 9.84 31.01 -0.31
C ASP A 183 8.55 31.83 -0.57
N GLU A 184 7.64 31.30 -1.39
CA GLU A 184 6.34 31.93 -1.67
C GLU A 184 5.48 32.04 -0.39
N ALA A 185 5.48 31.00 0.46
CA ALA A 185 4.73 31.02 1.71
C ALA A 185 5.24 32.11 2.67
N PHE A 186 6.56 32.28 2.80
CA PHE A 186 7.15 33.35 3.60
C PHE A 186 6.81 34.73 3.04
N VAL A 187 6.88 34.91 1.71
CA VAL A 187 6.48 36.17 1.07
C VAL A 187 5.02 36.49 1.39
N ARG A 188 4.10 35.53 1.23
CA ARG A 188 2.68 35.71 1.58
C ARG A 188 2.48 36.04 3.05
N HIS A 189 3.21 35.36 3.95
CA HIS A 189 3.08 35.64 5.37
C HIS A 189 3.56 37.06 5.72
N SER A 190 4.66 37.51 5.10
CA SER A 190 5.20 38.87 5.30
C SER A 190 4.29 39.99 4.78
N THR A 191 3.37 39.70 3.85
CA THR A 191 2.41 40.69 3.33
C THR A 191 1.15 40.76 4.17
N LEU A 192 0.79 39.71 4.93
CA LEU A 192 -0.35 39.73 5.86
C LEU A 192 -0.17 40.73 6.99
N GLU A 193 1.07 40.97 7.44
CA GLU A 193 1.37 41.96 8.48
C GLU A 193 1.29 43.41 7.98
N LYS A 194 1.18 43.63 6.66
CA LYS A 194 1.07 44.99 6.12
C LYS A 194 -0.39 45.45 6.21
N PRO A 195 -0.66 46.65 6.77
CA PRO A 195 -2.02 47.15 6.88
C PRO A 195 -2.64 47.27 5.48
N THR A 196 -3.80 46.64 5.30
CA THR A 196 -4.58 46.77 4.08
C THR A 196 -5.04 48.21 3.92
N LYS A 197 -4.65 48.86 2.82
CA LYS A 197 -5.19 50.17 2.46
C LYS A 197 -6.57 49.96 1.85
N VAL A 198 -7.61 50.26 2.62
CA VAL A 198 -8.97 50.32 2.09
C VAL A 198 -9.08 51.60 1.27
N PHE A 199 -9.06 51.48 -0.05
CA PHE A 199 -9.38 52.59 -0.94
C PHE A 199 -10.89 52.64 -1.11
N ARG A 200 -11.55 53.56 -0.40
CA ARG A 200 -12.97 53.83 -0.56
C ARG A 200 -13.12 54.91 -1.62
N MET A 201 -13.72 54.54 -2.74
CA MET A 201 -14.03 55.45 -3.85
C MET A 201 -15.53 55.67 -3.83
N GLU A 202 -15.97 56.86 -3.44
CA GLU A 202 -17.37 57.23 -3.51
C GLU A 202 -17.70 57.56 -4.97
N PRO A 203 -18.61 56.80 -5.64
CA PRO A 203 -18.93 57.00 -7.05
C PRO A 203 -19.43 58.43 -7.37
N GLU A 204 -20.00 59.09 -6.36
CA GLU A 204 -20.50 60.47 -6.40
C GLU A 204 -19.38 61.53 -6.44
N GLU A 205 -18.21 61.25 -5.87
CA GLU A 205 -17.05 62.17 -5.90
C GLU A 205 -16.08 61.86 -7.06
N SER A 206 -16.17 60.67 -7.65
CA SER A 206 -15.21 60.19 -8.65
C SER A 206 -15.70 60.22 -10.10
N VAL A 207 -16.73 61.03 -10.40
CA VAL A 207 -17.29 61.13 -11.75
C VAL A 207 -16.21 61.57 -12.73
N ASN A 208 -16.04 60.81 -13.82
CA ASN A 208 -15.18 61.20 -14.93
C ASN A 208 -15.58 62.59 -15.41
N PRO A 209 -14.67 63.58 -15.51
CA PRO A 209 -15.03 64.95 -15.91
C PRO A 209 -15.75 65.02 -17.27
N LYS A 210 -15.58 64.03 -18.17
CA LYS A 210 -16.35 63.91 -19.42
C LYS A 210 -17.86 63.67 -19.21
N ASN A 211 -18.25 63.06 -18.09
CA ASN A 211 -19.65 62.76 -17.79
C ASN A 211 -20.38 63.95 -17.13
N LEU A 212 -19.65 65.00 -16.71
CA LEU A 212 -20.26 66.22 -16.15
C LEU A 212 -20.96 67.07 -17.22
N GLU A 213 -20.56 66.95 -18.48
CA GLU A 213 -21.17 67.68 -19.61
C GLU A 213 -22.51 67.08 -20.06
N ILE A 214 -22.83 65.84 -19.68
CA ILE A 214 -24.06 65.15 -20.08
C ILE A 214 -25.23 65.45 -19.10
N ILE A 215 -24.94 66.04 -17.93
CA ILE A 215 -25.90 66.25 -16.84
C ILE A 215 -26.39 67.72 -16.77
N LYS A 216 -26.03 68.58 -17.72
CA LYS A 216 -26.60 69.94 -17.87
C LYS A 216 -27.55 70.01 -19.05
#